data_AF-A0A5S4GYL7-F1
#
_entry.id   AF-A0A5S4GYL7-F1
#
_cell.length_a   1.000
_cell.length_b   1.000
_cell.length_c   1.000
_cell.angle_alpha   90.00
_cell.angle_beta   90.00
_cell.angle_gamma   90.00
#
_symmetry.space_group_name_H-M   'P 1'
#
loop_
_entity.id
_entity.type
_entity.pdbx_description
1 polymer ?
#
loop_
_entity_poly.entity_id
_entity_poly.type
_entity_poly.pdbx_seq_one_letter_code
_entity_poly.pdbx_strand_id
1 'polypeptide(L)'
;MRLPPDVPVTELFVTHTGITAAMLARAAPAAQVMARLEARLNAPPYRLVAHSAHTEATLIGGQRRHCPTLAAIPLICTVKLARALLPELRSHKLDLVARRLGLALPADRHRAMPDVELTSKVFTRLTVDGVRTGRWRTLLELQRVGGINPKPRFRRAGRAGEDVRVQPVRARAAHDLLAEPVPRRRRPPRRRAGRCDHRALRLLRRLQEEAHHRHRHRPGLGLGRAGLGARQAGAALCPG
;
A
#
# COMPACT_ATOMS: atom_id res chain seq x y z
N MET A 1 -4.38 16.52 -6.02
CA MET A 1 -3.21 17.42 -6.16
C MET A 1 -3.48 18.35 -7.31
N ARG A 2 -2.91 19.57 -7.30
CA ARG A 2 -3.01 20.50 -8.42
C ARG A 2 -2.36 19.87 -9.67
N LEU A 3 -3.00 20.04 -10.83
CA LEU A 3 -2.44 19.64 -12.11
C LEU A 3 -1.38 20.66 -12.59
N PRO A 4 -0.44 20.25 -13.46
CA PRO A 4 0.36 21.20 -14.22
C PRO A 4 -0.53 22.17 -15.00
N PRO A 5 -0.10 23.44 -15.19
CA PRO A 5 -0.94 24.50 -15.75
C PRO A 5 -1.39 24.23 -17.20
N ASP A 6 -0.63 23.43 -17.94
CA ASP A 6 -0.83 23.05 -19.33
C ASP A 6 -1.71 21.79 -19.52
N VAL A 7 -2.14 21.15 -18.43
CA VAL A 7 -2.96 19.93 -18.49
C VAL A 7 -4.45 20.30 -18.34
N PRO A 8 -5.26 20.21 -19.42
CA PRO A 8 -6.67 20.56 -19.35
C PRO A 8 -7.46 19.51 -18.56
N VAL A 9 -8.51 19.98 -17.87
CA VAL A 9 -9.51 19.12 -17.24
C VAL A 9 -10.63 18.87 -18.24
N THR A 10 -10.72 17.64 -18.74
CA THR A 10 -11.72 17.26 -19.74
C THR A 10 -13.08 16.98 -19.10
N GLU A 11 -14.17 17.15 -19.86
CA GLU A 11 -15.52 16.80 -19.39
C GLU A 11 -15.61 15.33 -18.99
N LEU A 12 -15.00 14.43 -19.78
CA LEU A 12 -14.95 13.00 -19.47
C LEU A 12 -14.34 12.74 -18.08
N PHE A 13 -13.27 13.45 -17.72
CA PHE A 13 -12.64 13.32 -16.41
C PHE A 13 -13.56 13.79 -15.29
N VAL A 14 -14.26 14.92 -15.48
CA VAL A 14 -15.22 15.44 -14.49
C VAL A 14 -16.37 14.46 -14.32
N THR A 15 -16.95 13.96 -15.40
CA THR A 15 -18.06 12.98 -15.37
C THR A 15 -17.65 11.69 -14.66
N HIS A 16 -16.44 11.20 -14.90
CA HIS A 16 -15.97 9.96 -14.26
C HIS A 16 -15.59 10.17 -12.80
N THR A 17 -14.94 11.27 -12.44
CA THR A 17 -14.31 11.41 -11.11
C THR A 17 -15.06 12.35 -10.17
N GLY A 18 -15.95 13.20 -10.70
CA GLY A 18 -16.56 14.32 -10.00
C GLY A 18 -15.57 15.42 -9.60
N ILE A 19 -14.32 15.40 -10.08
CA ILE A 19 -13.30 16.40 -9.75
C ILE A 19 -13.32 17.52 -10.79
N THR A 20 -13.61 18.75 -10.36
CA THR A 20 -13.68 19.93 -11.23
C THR A 20 -12.35 20.69 -11.32
N ALA A 21 -12.19 21.52 -12.35
CA ALA A 21 -11.04 22.42 -12.47
C ALA A 21 -10.90 23.36 -11.26
N ALA A 22 -12.02 23.87 -10.73
CA ALA A 22 -12.02 24.73 -9.54
C ALA A 22 -11.49 24.01 -8.29
N MET A 23 -11.83 22.72 -8.11
CA MET A 23 -11.28 21.90 -7.02
C MET A 23 -9.76 21.72 -7.16
N LEU A 24 -9.27 21.53 -8.39
CA LEU A 24 -7.86 21.33 -8.68
C LEU A 24 -7.04 22.61 -8.52
N ALA A 25 -7.59 23.77 -8.90
CA ALA A 25 -6.94 25.07 -8.72
C ALA A 25 -6.63 25.35 -7.24
N ARG A 26 -7.55 24.99 -6.34
CA ARG A 26 -7.39 25.14 -4.89
C ARG A 26 -6.55 24.04 -4.23
N ALA A 27 -6.24 22.95 -4.94
CA ALA A 27 -5.49 21.84 -4.38
C ALA A 27 -4.01 22.20 -4.17
N ALA A 28 -3.38 21.52 -3.20
CA ALA A 28 -1.94 21.62 -2.98
C ALA A 28 -1.13 21.04 -4.16
N PRO A 29 0.07 21.56 -4.43
CA PRO A 29 0.99 20.99 -5.42
C PRO A 29 1.31 19.51 -5.13
N ALA A 30 1.55 18.74 -6.19
CA ALA A 30 1.91 17.31 -6.07
C ALA A 30 3.08 17.09 -5.10
N ALA A 31 4.14 17.90 -5.22
CA ALA A 31 5.32 17.86 -4.34
C ALA A 31 4.96 17.88 -2.85
N GLN A 32 4.09 18.81 -2.44
CA GLN A 32 3.67 18.94 -1.03
C GLN A 32 2.81 17.76 -0.58
N VAL A 33 1.91 17.28 -1.44
CA VAL A 33 1.06 16.12 -1.13
C VAL A 33 1.91 14.86 -0.96
N MET A 34 2.89 14.64 -1.84
CA MET A 34 3.76 13.47 -1.82
C MET A 34 4.73 13.47 -0.63
N ALA A 35 5.31 14.61 -0.28
CA ALA A 35 6.14 14.76 0.92
C ALA A 35 5.33 14.45 2.20
N ARG A 36 4.10 14.96 2.29
CA ARG A 36 3.20 14.67 3.42
C ARG A 36 2.78 13.20 3.48
N LEU A 37 2.62 12.55 2.33
CA LEU A 37 2.32 11.13 2.27
C LEU A 37 3.52 10.29 2.74
N GLU A 38 4.72 10.61 2.29
CA GLU A 38 5.95 9.95 2.72
C GLU A 38 6.19 10.09 4.23
N ALA A 39 5.93 11.27 4.81
CA ALA A 39 6.08 11.50 6.25
C ALA A 39 5.20 10.58 7.12
N ARG A 40 4.19 9.92 6.55
CA ARG A 40 3.35 8.93 7.26
C ARG A 40 3.95 7.51 7.26
N LEU A 41 5.03 7.27 6.52
CA LEU A 41 5.68 5.98 6.39
C LEU A 41 6.75 5.78 7.48
N ASN A 42 6.32 5.63 8.73
CA ASN A 42 7.20 5.63 9.92
C ASN A 42 7.71 4.25 10.38
N ALA A 43 7.24 3.15 9.80
CA ALA A 43 7.51 1.78 10.22
C ALA A 43 7.78 0.86 9.01
N PRO A 44 8.93 1.02 8.31
CA PRO A 44 9.33 0.14 7.22
C PRO A 44 9.61 -1.29 7.72
N PRO A 45 9.60 -2.32 6.84
CA PRO A 45 9.47 -2.24 5.39
C PRO A 45 8.03 -2.23 4.88
N TYR A 46 7.76 -1.39 3.88
CA TYR A 46 6.45 -1.29 3.23
C TYR A 46 6.40 -2.01 1.87
N ARG A 47 5.18 -2.33 1.45
CA ARG A 47 4.84 -2.66 0.06
C ARG A 47 3.63 -1.86 -0.34
N LEU A 48 3.71 -1.20 -1.49
CA LEU A 48 2.55 -0.56 -2.07
C LEU A 48 1.75 -1.60 -2.84
N VAL A 49 0.43 -1.43 -2.88
CA VAL A 49 -0.48 -2.31 -3.62
C VAL A 49 -1.32 -1.43 -4.53
N ALA A 50 -1.40 -1.80 -5.80
CA ALA A 50 -2.15 -1.05 -6.79
C ALA A 50 -2.76 -1.99 -7.84
N HIS A 51 -3.91 -1.58 -8.37
CA HIS A 51 -4.53 -2.31 -9.48
C HIS A 51 -3.78 -2.05 -10.79
N SER A 52 -3.51 -0.79 -11.11
CA SER A 52 -2.66 -0.37 -12.23
C SER A 52 -1.26 0.05 -11.73
N ALA A 53 -0.49 -0.91 -11.19
CA ALA A 53 0.78 -0.61 -10.52
C ALA A 53 1.81 0.14 -11.38
N HIS A 54 1.80 -0.02 -12.70
CA HIS A 54 2.68 0.74 -13.59
C HIS A 54 2.34 2.24 -13.55
N THR A 55 1.06 2.59 -13.67
CA THR A 55 0.58 3.98 -13.62
C THR A 55 0.96 4.64 -12.30
N GLU A 56 0.70 3.96 -11.17
CA GLU A 56 1.04 4.48 -9.84
C GLU A 56 2.57 4.65 -9.67
N ALA A 57 3.37 3.68 -10.13
CA ALA A 57 4.82 3.78 -10.06
C ALA A 57 5.36 4.98 -10.88
N THR A 58 4.77 5.27 -12.04
CA THR A 58 5.14 6.43 -12.86
C THR A 58 4.77 7.74 -12.17
N LEU A 59 3.55 7.85 -11.63
CA LEU A 59 3.08 9.04 -10.91
C LEU A 59 3.95 9.34 -9.68
N ILE A 60 4.22 8.31 -8.86
CA ILE A 60 5.06 8.44 -7.67
C ILE A 60 6.51 8.71 -8.05
N GLY A 61 7.02 8.01 -9.07
CA GLY A 61 8.38 8.16 -9.58
C GLY A 61 8.67 9.57 -10.10
N GLY A 62 7.70 10.21 -10.75
CA GLY A 62 7.80 11.61 -11.18
C GLY A 62 7.93 12.62 -10.03
N GLN A 63 7.58 12.22 -8.81
CA GLN A 63 7.69 13.04 -7.60
C GLN A 63 8.86 12.59 -6.69
N ARG A 64 9.76 11.73 -7.16
CA ARG A 64 10.86 11.15 -6.37
C ARG A 64 11.72 12.18 -5.63
N ARG A 65 11.92 13.38 -6.20
CA ARG A 65 12.67 14.47 -5.53
C ARG A 65 12.03 14.91 -4.21
N HIS A 66 10.71 14.76 -4.08
CA HIS A 66 9.92 15.17 -2.91
C HIS A 66 9.46 14.00 -2.05
N CYS A 67 9.57 12.76 -2.55
CA CYS A 67 9.23 11.55 -1.82
C CYS A 67 10.18 10.37 -2.17
N PRO A 68 11.49 10.48 -1.87
CA PRO A 68 12.49 9.50 -2.29
C PRO A 68 12.27 8.10 -1.73
N THR A 69 11.77 7.98 -0.50
CA THR A 69 11.50 6.69 0.16
C THR A 69 10.23 6.05 -0.38
N LEU A 70 9.14 6.81 -0.49
CA LEU A 70 7.89 6.33 -1.09
C LEU A 70 8.12 5.85 -2.53
N ALA A 71 8.88 6.61 -3.32
CA ALA A 71 9.21 6.27 -4.71
C ALA A 71 10.15 5.07 -4.86
N ALA A 72 10.77 4.61 -3.77
CA ALA A 72 11.60 3.41 -3.73
C ALA A 72 10.83 2.17 -3.24
N ILE A 73 9.60 2.32 -2.72
CA ILE A 73 8.82 1.18 -2.23
C ILE A 73 8.35 0.32 -3.42
N PRO A 74 8.58 -1.01 -3.39
CA PRO A 74 8.07 -1.91 -4.43
C PRO A 74 6.53 -1.98 -4.44
N LEU A 75 5.94 -1.99 -5.65
CA LEU A 75 4.50 -2.15 -5.86
C LEU A 75 4.12 -3.60 -6.21
N ILE A 76 3.11 -4.11 -5.54
CA ILE A 76 2.39 -5.34 -5.89
C ILE A 76 1.22 -4.98 -6.81
N CYS A 77 1.16 -5.62 -7.98
CA CYS A 77 0.12 -5.39 -8.97
C CYS A 77 -1.02 -6.40 -8.82
N THR A 78 -2.21 -5.95 -8.43
CA THR A 78 -3.36 -6.86 -8.26
C THR A 78 -3.89 -7.40 -9.59
N VAL A 79 -3.68 -6.70 -10.71
CA VAL A 79 -3.99 -7.25 -12.05
C VAL A 79 -3.16 -8.50 -12.32
N LYS A 80 -1.87 -8.51 -11.96
CA LYS A 80 -1.02 -9.70 -12.13
C LYS A 80 -1.44 -10.85 -11.21
N LEU A 81 -1.80 -10.53 -9.96
CA LEU A 81 -2.37 -11.53 -9.04
C LEU A 81 -3.68 -12.11 -9.58
N ALA A 82 -4.57 -11.26 -10.09
CA ALA A 82 -5.85 -11.68 -10.65
C ALA A 82 -5.66 -12.53 -11.92
N ARG A 83 -4.77 -12.17 -12.84
CA ARG A 83 -4.41 -13.01 -14.00
C ARG A 83 -3.92 -14.38 -13.61
N ALA A 84 -3.15 -14.46 -12.52
CA ALA A 84 -2.59 -15.71 -12.04
C ALA A 84 -3.62 -16.61 -11.33
N LEU A 85 -4.72 -16.06 -10.79
CA LEU A 85 -5.75 -16.81 -10.06
C LEU A 85 -7.05 -17.00 -10.84
N LEU A 86 -7.37 -16.06 -11.72
CA LEU A 86 -8.62 -15.97 -12.46
C LEU A 86 -8.29 -15.85 -13.96
N PRO A 87 -7.57 -16.82 -14.55
CA PRO A 87 -7.16 -16.76 -15.95
C PRO A 87 -8.34 -16.78 -16.93
N GLU A 88 -9.51 -17.26 -16.49
CA GLU A 88 -10.73 -17.34 -17.28
C GLU A 88 -11.40 -15.97 -17.53
N LEU A 89 -11.04 -14.94 -16.77
CA LEU A 89 -11.59 -13.60 -16.95
C LEU A 89 -11.08 -12.96 -18.25
N ARG A 90 -12.01 -12.56 -19.13
CA ARG A 90 -11.71 -11.85 -20.38
C ARG A 90 -10.96 -10.53 -20.17
N SER A 91 -11.10 -9.93 -18.99
CA SER A 91 -10.37 -8.72 -18.60
C SER A 91 -10.23 -8.68 -17.08
N HIS A 92 -9.11 -8.14 -16.62
CA HIS A 92 -8.79 -7.98 -15.20
C HIS A 92 -8.96 -6.55 -14.72
N LYS A 93 -9.85 -5.75 -15.33
CA LYS A 93 -10.25 -4.44 -14.79
C LYS A 93 -10.83 -4.63 -13.38
N LEU A 94 -10.64 -3.64 -12.52
CA LEU A 94 -10.94 -3.73 -11.10
C LEU A 94 -12.40 -4.15 -10.84
N ASP A 95 -13.34 -3.60 -11.59
CA ASP A 95 -14.76 -3.91 -11.48
C ASP A 95 -15.08 -5.37 -11.80
N LEU A 96 -14.44 -5.93 -12.83
CA LEU A 96 -14.64 -7.32 -13.25
C LEU A 96 -14.06 -8.28 -12.22
N VAL A 97 -12.85 -7.97 -11.71
CA VAL A 97 -12.23 -8.75 -10.64
C VAL A 97 -13.06 -8.67 -9.37
N ALA A 98 -13.50 -7.48 -8.97
CA ALA A 98 -14.35 -7.28 -7.78
C ALA A 98 -15.65 -8.09 -7.87
N ARG A 99 -16.38 -8.00 -9.01
CA ARG A 99 -17.60 -8.77 -9.22
C ARG A 99 -17.34 -10.28 -9.20
N ARG A 100 -16.27 -10.76 -9.84
CA ARG A 100 -15.90 -12.18 -9.82
C ARG A 100 -15.62 -12.70 -8.41
N LEU A 101 -15.10 -11.84 -7.56
CA LEU A 101 -14.80 -12.12 -6.15
C LEU A 101 -15.99 -11.90 -5.20
N GLY A 102 -17.17 -11.52 -5.72
CA GLY A 102 -18.37 -11.28 -4.94
C GLY A 102 -18.34 -9.98 -4.13
N LEU A 103 -17.55 -8.99 -4.56
CA LEU A 103 -17.44 -7.69 -3.89
C LEU A 103 -18.39 -6.67 -4.52
N ALA A 104 -19.10 -5.92 -3.68
CA ALA A 104 -19.93 -4.80 -4.10
C ALA A 104 -19.07 -3.66 -4.63
N LEU A 105 -19.52 -3.01 -5.70
CA LEU A 105 -18.89 -1.81 -6.23
C LEU A 105 -19.40 -0.58 -5.47
N PRO A 106 -18.52 0.35 -5.07
CA PRO A 106 -18.94 1.60 -4.46
C PRO A 106 -19.69 2.47 -5.49
N ALA A 107 -20.64 3.29 -5.02
CA ALA A 107 -21.42 4.18 -5.89
C ALA A 107 -20.55 5.22 -6.59
N ASP A 108 -19.58 5.76 -5.86
CA ASP A 108 -18.63 6.79 -6.25
C ASP A 108 -17.31 6.19 -6.78
N ARG A 109 -17.45 5.11 -7.56
CA ARG A 109 -16.37 4.49 -8.32
C ARG A 109 -15.67 5.53 -9.21
N HIS A 110 -14.35 5.36 -9.41
CA HIS A 110 -13.44 6.27 -10.12
C HIS A 110 -12.98 7.50 -9.32
N ARG A 111 -13.43 7.64 -8.07
CA ARG A 111 -12.72 8.46 -7.07
C ARG A 111 -11.60 7.67 -6.42
N ALA A 112 -10.51 8.36 -6.12
CA ALA A 112 -9.32 7.74 -5.53
C ALA A 112 -9.60 6.95 -4.25
N MET A 113 -10.41 7.47 -3.31
CA MET A 113 -10.63 6.79 -2.02
C MET A 113 -11.50 5.51 -2.18
N PRO A 114 -12.69 5.55 -2.80
CA PRO A 114 -13.46 4.33 -3.08
C PRO A 114 -12.67 3.28 -3.87
N ASP A 115 -11.85 3.72 -4.82
CA ASP A 115 -10.99 2.86 -5.63
C ASP A 115 -9.90 2.17 -4.81
N VAL A 116 -9.27 2.90 -3.88
CA VAL A 116 -8.28 2.36 -2.93
C VAL A 116 -8.92 1.34 -1.99
N GLU A 117 -10.11 1.64 -1.46
CA GLU A 117 -10.84 0.71 -0.59
C GLU A 117 -11.22 -0.58 -1.33
N LEU A 118 -11.74 -0.47 -2.56
CA LEU A 118 -12.07 -1.61 -3.39
C LEU A 118 -10.82 -2.42 -3.74
N THR A 119 -9.72 -1.76 -4.10
CA THR A 119 -8.43 -2.40 -4.38
C THR A 119 -7.91 -3.16 -3.17
N SER A 120 -8.04 -2.60 -1.96
CA SER A 120 -7.66 -3.27 -0.72
C SER A 120 -8.48 -4.55 -0.48
N LYS A 121 -9.80 -4.48 -0.68
CA LYS A 121 -10.70 -5.66 -0.58
C LYS A 121 -10.34 -6.73 -1.61
N VAL A 122 -10.12 -6.32 -2.87
CA VAL A 122 -9.69 -7.23 -3.95
C VAL A 122 -8.34 -7.88 -3.62
N PHE A 123 -7.35 -7.10 -3.18
CA PHE A 123 -6.04 -7.62 -2.81
C PHE A 123 -6.12 -8.66 -1.70
N THR A 124 -6.88 -8.37 -0.64
CA THR A 124 -7.09 -9.33 0.45
C THR A 124 -7.74 -10.60 -0.06
N ARG A 125 -8.80 -10.48 -0.87
CA ARG A 125 -9.52 -11.67 -1.35
C ARG A 125 -8.65 -12.52 -2.28
N LEU A 126 -7.93 -11.90 -3.23
CA LEU A 126 -6.95 -12.59 -4.06
C LEU A 126 -5.90 -13.29 -3.20
N THR A 127 -5.34 -12.60 -2.19
CA THR A 127 -4.33 -13.17 -1.29
C THR A 127 -4.83 -14.43 -0.60
N VAL A 128 -6.04 -14.38 -0.02
CA VAL A 128 -6.67 -15.51 0.65
C VAL A 128 -6.94 -16.66 -0.33
N ASP A 129 -7.55 -16.37 -1.47
CA ASP A 129 -7.89 -17.40 -2.45
C ASP A 129 -6.63 -18.04 -3.05
N GLY A 130 -5.55 -17.28 -3.26
CA GLY A 130 -4.29 -17.83 -3.72
C GLY A 130 -3.54 -18.68 -2.70
N VAL A 131 -3.74 -18.44 -1.40
CA VAL A 131 -3.28 -19.39 -0.37
C VAL A 131 -4.12 -20.67 -0.41
N ARG A 132 -5.45 -20.55 -0.53
CA ARG A 132 -6.37 -21.70 -0.55
C ARG A 132 -6.14 -22.61 -1.76
N THR A 133 -5.87 -22.05 -2.93
CA THR A 133 -5.61 -22.80 -4.17
C THR A 133 -4.14 -23.22 -4.30
N GLY A 134 -3.28 -22.85 -3.34
CA GLY A 134 -1.86 -23.16 -3.37
C GLY A 134 -1.05 -22.39 -4.41
N ARG A 135 -1.61 -21.32 -4.99
CA ARG A 135 -0.92 -20.45 -5.96
C ARG A 135 0.29 -19.73 -5.35
N TRP A 136 0.21 -19.43 -4.06
CA TRP A 136 1.33 -18.97 -3.25
C TRP A 136 1.13 -19.39 -1.79
N ARG A 137 2.25 -19.55 -1.08
CA ARG A 137 2.32 -19.94 0.33
C ARG A 137 3.11 -18.93 1.16
N THR A 138 3.98 -18.16 0.51
CA THR A 138 4.81 -17.15 1.16
C THR A 138 4.56 -15.76 0.56
N LEU A 139 4.85 -14.73 1.36
CA LEU A 139 4.81 -13.34 0.88
C LEU A 139 5.75 -13.13 -0.32
N LEU A 140 6.91 -13.81 -0.35
CA LEU A 140 7.87 -13.71 -1.45
C LEU A 140 7.29 -14.24 -2.77
N GLU A 141 6.57 -15.36 -2.74
CA GLU A 141 5.90 -15.91 -3.92
C GLU A 141 4.81 -14.97 -4.42
N LEU A 142 3.96 -14.47 -3.51
CA LEU A 142 2.94 -13.48 -3.83
C LEU A 142 3.56 -12.23 -4.45
N GLN A 143 4.66 -11.72 -3.89
CA GLN A 143 5.38 -10.56 -4.42
C GLN A 143 5.89 -10.79 -5.84
N ARG A 144 6.49 -11.96 -6.11
CA ARG A 144 6.95 -12.34 -7.46
C ARG A 144 5.80 -12.38 -8.45
N VAL A 145 4.70 -13.05 -8.12
CA VAL A 145 3.50 -13.09 -8.98
C VAL A 145 2.92 -11.68 -9.18
N GLY A 146 2.92 -10.87 -8.12
CA GLY A 146 2.53 -9.47 -8.13
C GLY A 146 3.46 -8.55 -8.94
N GLY A 147 4.53 -9.08 -9.53
CA GLY A 147 5.42 -8.36 -10.42
C GLY A 147 6.61 -7.68 -9.73
N ILE A 148 6.84 -7.94 -8.45
CA ILE A 148 8.08 -7.58 -7.79
C ILE A 148 9.10 -8.66 -8.15
N ASN A 149 9.85 -8.42 -9.23
CA ASN A 149 11.01 -9.23 -9.52
C ASN A 149 12.16 -8.78 -8.62
N PRO A 150 12.68 -9.64 -7.73
CA PRO A 150 13.95 -9.34 -7.08
C PRO A 150 14.98 -9.14 -8.20
N LYS A 151 15.76 -8.06 -8.15
CA LYS A 151 16.95 -7.96 -9.01
C LYS A 151 17.72 -9.27 -8.85
N PRO A 152 18.20 -9.91 -9.94
CA PRO A 152 19.15 -10.99 -9.78
C PRO A 152 20.23 -10.45 -8.87
N ARG A 153 20.46 -11.07 -7.71
CA ARG A 153 21.74 -10.86 -7.03
C ARG A 153 22.73 -11.30 -8.09
N PHE A 154 23.51 -10.38 -8.65
CA PHE A 154 24.66 -10.76 -9.44
C PHE A 154 25.37 -11.78 -8.55
N ARG A 155 25.35 -13.07 -8.95
CA ARG A 155 26.39 -13.97 -8.50
C ARG A 155 27.63 -13.20 -8.88
N ARG A 156 28.46 -12.79 -7.91
CA ARG A 156 29.81 -12.34 -8.22
C ARG A 156 30.31 -13.35 -9.24
N ALA A 157 30.52 -12.92 -10.48
CA ALA A 157 31.14 -13.76 -11.47
C ALA A 157 32.42 -14.26 -10.79
N GLY A 158 32.54 -15.58 -10.65
CA GLY A 158 33.79 -16.14 -10.21
C GLY A 158 34.84 -15.62 -11.18
N ARG A 159 35.73 -14.74 -10.71
CA ARG A 159 37.02 -14.60 -11.37
C ARG A 159 37.75 -15.90 -11.04
N ALA A 160 37.81 -16.79 -12.03
CA ALA A 160 38.87 -17.78 -12.06
C ALA A 160 40.19 -17.01 -12.18
N GLY A 161 41.12 -17.27 -11.26
CA GLY A 161 42.52 -16.92 -11.36
C GLY A 161 42.88 -15.45 -11.19
N GLU A 162 42.97 -14.97 -9.95
CA GLU A 162 44.14 -14.18 -9.54
C GLU A 162 44.33 -14.37 -8.03
N ASP A 163 45.48 -14.92 -7.68
CA ASP A 163 45.84 -15.36 -6.33
C ASP A 163 46.18 -14.12 -5.47
N VAL A 164 45.13 -13.41 -5.00
CA VAL A 164 45.31 -12.35 -4.01
C VAL A 164 45.51 -13.02 -2.66
N ARG A 165 46.78 -13.18 -2.28
CA ARG A 165 47.19 -13.43 -0.89
C ARG A 165 46.60 -12.34 0.00
N VAL A 166 45.56 -12.68 0.76
CA VAL A 166 45.04 -11.83 1.83
C VAL A 166 46.00 -11.93 3.02
N GLN A 167 46.76 -10.87 3.28
CA GLN A 167 47.47 -10.72 4.55
C GLN A 167 46.44 -10.60 5.69
N PRO A 168 46.59 -11.34 6.79
CA PRO A 168 45.75 -11.14 7.96
C PRO A 168 46.04 -9.77 8.57
N VAL A 169 45.01 -8.92 8.63
CA VAL A 169 45.06 -7.67 9.40
C VAL A 169 45.17 -8.06 10.87
N ARG A 170 46.29 -7.73 11.50
CA ARG A 170 46.55 -7.96 12.92
C ARG A 170 45.45 -7.26 13.74
N ALA A 171 44.67 -8.04 14.48
CA ALA A 171 43.79 -7.53 15.51
C ALA A 171 44.65 -6.87 16.60
N ARG A 172 44.46 -5.58 16.84
CA ARG A 172 44.93 -4.96 18.09
C ARG A 172 44.02 -5.41 19.22
N ALA A 173 44.65 -5.95 20.25
CA ALA A 173 44.03 -6.44 21.46
C ALA A 173 43.27 -5.34 22.20
N ALA A 174 42.08 -5.68 22.69
CA ALA A 174 41.58 -5.22 23.97
C ALA A 174 41.08 -6.47 24.69
N HIS A 175 41.88 -6.91 25.65
CA HIS A 175 41.58 -8.02 26.54
C HIS A 175 40.60 -7.56 27.63
N ASP A 176 39.82 -8.55 28.08
CA ASP A 176 39.13 -8.67 29.37
C ASP A 176 37.91 -7.78 29.66
N LEU A 177 36.73 -8.42 29.61
CA LEU A 177 35.95 -8.73 30.82
C LEU A 177 34.82 -9.72 30.48
N LEU A 178 35.02 -10.95 30.97
CA LEU A 178 34.05 -11.93 31.45
C LEU A 178 33.05 -12.58 30.48
N ALA A 179 33.18 -13.90 30.45
CA ALA A 179 32.41 -14.87 29.69
C ALA A 179 31.03 -15.14 30.29
N GLU A 180 30.05 -15.42 29.42
CA GLU A 180 29.01 -16.43 29.68
C GLU A 180 28.73 -17.20 28.37
N PRO A 181 28.76 -18.54 28.36
CA PRO A 181 28.56 -19.32 27.14
C PRO A 181 27.07 -19.40 26.76
N VAL A 182 26.71 -18.91 25.57
CA VAL A 182 25.37 -19.12 24.99
C VAL A 182 25.23 -20.57 24.50
N PRO A 183 24.23 -21.35 24.97
CA PRO A 183 24.08 -22.74 24.58
C PRO A 183 23.64 -22.88 23.11
N ARG A 184 24.29 -23.82 22.40
CA ARG A 184 23.97 -24.19 21.01
C ARG A 184 22.55 -24.76 20.92
N ARG A 185 21.63 -24.03 20.28
CA ARG A 185 20.27 -24.52 20.00
C ARG A 185 20.32 -25.67 18.97
N ARG A 186 19.76 -26.82 19.34
CA ARG A 186 19.54 -27.98 18.47
C ARG A 186 18.60 -27.61 17.32
N ARG A 187 18.88 -28.13 16.11
CA ARG A 187 18.02 -27.98 14.92
C ARG A 187 16.60 -28.50 15.20
N PRO A 188 15.53 -27.78 14.83
CA PRO A 188 14.18 -28.29 14.98
C PRO A 188 13.89 -29.38 13.93
N PRO A 189 13.02 -30.36 14.25
CA PRO A 189 12.67 -31.43 13.33
C PRO A 189 11.80 -30.90 12.17
N ARG A 190 11.98 -31.51 11.00
CA ARG A 190 11.19 -31.24 9.78
C ARG A 190 9.70 -31.51 10.06
N ARG A 191 8.84 -30.48 10.01
CA ARG A 191 7.39 -30.64 10.11
C ARG A 191 6.78 -30.97 8.75
N ARG A 192 5.92 -32.00 8.75
CA ARG A 192 5.10 -32.46 7.63
C ARG A 192 4.23 -31.34 7.06
N ALA A 193 4.07 -31.34 5.75
CA ALA A 193 3.09 -30.52 5.02
C ALA A 193 1.66 -30.84 5.50
N GLY A 194 0.83 -29.80 5.63
CA GLY A 194 -0.60 -29.94 5.85
C GLY A 194 -1.13 -29.29 7.13
N ARG A 195 -1.36 -27.97 7.06
CA ARG A 195 -2.50 -27.26 7.66
C ARG A 195 -2.38 -25.77 7.29
N CYS A 196 -3.39 -25.22 6.62
CA CYS A 196 -3.49 -23.79 6.36
C CYS A 196 -3.51 -23.04 7.70
N ASP A 197 -2.58 -22.10 7.90
CA ASP A 197 -2.44 -21.38 9.16
C ASP A 197 -3.58 -20.35 9.33
N HIS A 198 -4.64 -20.79 10.00
CA HIS A 198 -5.80 -19.99 10.36
C HIS A 198 -5.46 -18.77 11.24
N ARG A 199 -4.25 -18.70 11.83
CA ARG A 199 -3.81 -17.52 12.59
C ARG A 199 -3.48 -16.34 11.68
N ALA A 200 -2.85 -16.57 10.53
CA ALA A 200 -2.53 -15.51 9.57
C ALA A 200 -3.81 -14.85 8.99
N LEU A 201 -4.83 -15.66 8.68
CA LEU A 201 -6.13 -15.18 8.19
C LEU A 201 -6.90 -14.37 9.25
N ARG A 202 -6.85 -14.78 10.51
CA ARG A 202 -7.47 -14.04 11.63
C ARG A 202 -6.76 -12.73 11.93
N LEU A 203 -5.43 -12.69 11.80
CA LEU A 203 -4.64 -11.47 11.98
C LEU A 203 -4.94 -10.45 10.89
N LEU A 204 -5.00 -10.87 9.62
CA LEU A 204 -5.34 -9.98 8.51
C LEU A 204 -6.74 -9.39 8.65
N ARG A 205 -7.72 -10.20 9.06
CA ARG A 205 -9.09 -9.74 9.31
C ARG A 205 -9.17 -8.71 10.44
N ARG A 206 -8.47 -8.95 11.56
CA ARG A 206 -8.40 -7.97 12.68
C ARG A 206 -7.75 -6.65 12.25
N LEU A 207 -6.65 -6.70 11.50
CA LEU A 207 -5.97 -5.49 11.02
C LEU A 207 -6.86 -4.67 10.07
N GLN A 208 -7.72 -5.33 9.27
CA GLN A 208 -8.68 -4.65 8.41
C GLN A 208 -9.83 -4.03 9.21
N GLU A 209 -10.37 -4.75 10.21
CA GLU A 209 -11.42 -4.25 11.10
C GLU A 209 -10.92 -3.05 11.93
N GLU A 210 -9.68 -3.10 12.44
CA GLU A 210 -9.02 -1.98 13.14
C GLU A 210 -8.78 -0.77 12.23
N ALA A 211 -8.35 -0.99 10.99
CA ALA A 211 -8.17 0.09 10.02
C ALA A 211 -9.51 0.76 9.66
N HIS A 212 -10.59 -0.02 9.54
CA HIS A 212 -11.93 0.50 9.27
C HIS A 212 -12.51 1.28 10.48
N HIS A 213 -12.29 0.78 11.69
CA HIS A 213 -12.72 1.44 12.94
C HIS A 213 -12.00 2.77 13.17
N ARG A 214 -10.69 2.82 12.94
CA ARG A 214 -9.89 4.07 13.05
C ARG A 214 -10.28 5.14 12.03
N HIS A 215 -10.85 4.73 10.89
CA HIS A 215 -11.33 5.66 9.87
C HIS A 215 -12.75 6.21 10.16
N ARG A 216 -13.60 5.43 10.85
CA ARG A 216 -14.95 5.87 11.28
C ARG A 216 -14.93 6.71 12.56
N HIS A 217 -13.98 6.47 13.46
CA HIS A 217 -13.88 7.16 14.76
C HIS A 217 -12.64 8.05 14.87
N ARG A 218 -12.51 9.01 13.94
CA ARG A 218 -11.61 10.15 14.14
C ARG A 218 -12.37 11.24 14.91
N PRO A 219 -12.02 11.60 16.15
CA PRO A 219 -12.60 12.77 16.78
C PRO A 219 -12.18 14.01 15.99
N GLY A 220 -13.17 14.82 15.60
CA GLY A 220 -12.94 16.08 14.91
C GLY A 220 -12.11 17.02 15.78
N LEU A 221 -11.03 17.55 15.21
CA LEU A 221 -10.37 18.75 15.74
C LEU A 221 -11.35 19.91 15.56
N GLY A 222 -12.11 20.22 16.61
CA GLY A 222 -12.91 21.43 16.72
C GLY A 222 -12.03 22.61 17.14
N LEU A 223 -11.90 23.60 16.26
CA LEU A 223 -11.49 24.99 16.51
C LEU A 223 -12.06 25.82 15.35
N GLY A 224 -12.89 26.86 15.48
CA GLY A 224 -13.60 27.46 16.60
C GLY A 224 -14.70 28.37 16.01
N ARG A 225 -15.82 28.52 16.72
CA ARG A 225 -16.83 29.54 16.44
C ARG A 225 -16.78 30.58 17.57
N ALA A 226 -16.22 31.73 17.26
CA ALA A 226 -16.50 33.01 17.92
C ALA A 226 -17.10 33.89 16.81
N GLY A 227 -18.14 34.70 16.97
CA GLY A 227 -18.99 35.07 18.09
C GLY A 227 -19.88 36.23 17.61
N LEU A 228 -20.97 36.48 18.35
CA LEU A 228 -21.72 37.74 18.46
C LEU A 228 -22.67 38.18 17.32
N GLY A 229 -23.93 38.36 17.72
CA GLY A 229 -24.98 39.01 16.93
C GLY A 229 -26.38 38.85 17.52
N ALA A 230 -26.55 39.11 18.83
CA ALA A 230 -27.87 39.20 19.43
C ALA A 230 -28.49 40.58 19.14
N ARG A 231 -29.64 40.64 18.47
CA ARG A 231 -30.65 41.71 18.64
C ARG A 231 -32.07 41.17 18.40
N GLN A 232 -32.77 41.09 19.52
CA GLN A 232 -34.20 41.22 19.84
C GLN A 232 -35.30 41.32 18.75
N ALA A 233 -36.42 40.71 19.17
CA ALA A 233 -37.82 41.14 19.06
C ALA A 233 -38.62 40.77 17.81
N GLY A 234 -39.80 40.18 18.07
CA GLY A 234 -40.86 40.00 17.08
C GLY A 234 -41.77 38.81 17.37
N ALA A 235 -42.58 38.90 18.42
CA ALA A 235 -43.74 38.05 18.60
C ALA A 235 -44.74 38.27 17.44
N ALA A 236 -45.40 37.22 16.95
CA ALA A 236 -46.84 37.21 16.67
C ALA A 236 -47.30 35.98 15.84
N LEU A 237 -48.24 35.25 16.45
CA LEU A 237 -49.47 34.68 15.87
C LEU A 237 -49.41 33.61 14.76
N CYS A 238 -49.81 32.39 15.15
CA CYS A 238 -50.71 31.53 14.37
C CYS A 238 -52.10 32.18 14.27
N PRO A 239 -52.89 31.87 13.22
CA PRO A 239 -53.87 30.77 13.27
C PRO A 239 -53.89 30.01 11.92
N GLY A 240 -54.57 28.90 11.68
CA GLY A 240 -55.63 28.14 12.33
C GLY A 240 -56.16 27.19 11.25
#